data_AF-A0A0F5HJT8-F1
#
_entry.id   AF-A0A0F5HJT8-F1
#
_cell.length_a   1.000
_cell.length_b   1.000
_cell.length_c   1.000
_cell.angle_alpha   90.00
_cell.angle_beta   90.00
_cell.angle_gamma   90.00
#
_symmetry.space_group_name_H-M   'P 1'
#
loop_
_entity.id
_entity.type
_entity.pdbx_description
1 polymer ?
#
loop_
_entity_poly.entity_id
_entity_poly.type
_entity_poly.pdbx_seq_one_letter_code
_entity_poly.pdbx_strand_id
1 'polypeptide(L)' 'MIDSKTDPRILRTRKLIMDSFIDLSEKKEFKDITVKDITTEAMINRATFYYHVQDKYDLWGFWCKNCKILANNL' A
#
# COMPACT_ATOMS: atom_id res chain seq x y z
N MET A 1 5.62 -1.44 20.97
CA MET A 1 6.27 -2.76 21.07
C MET A 1 5.33 -3.83 20.53
N ILE A 2 5.63 -4.37 19.35
CA ILE A 2 5.33 -5.75 18.96
C ILE A 2 6.60 -6.19 18.25
N ASP A 3 7.46 -6.91 18.96
CA ASP A 3 8.60 -7.57 18.36
C ASP A 3 8.26 -9.06 18.30
N SER A 4 7.97 -9.53 17.10
CA SER A 4 7.75 -10.95 16.81
C SER A 4 7.79 -11.10 15.31
N LYS A 5 8.66 -11.99 14.79
CA LYS A 5 8.56 -12.65 13.47
C LYS A 5 7.24 -12.28 12.76
N THR A 6 7.30 -11.31 11.86
CA THR A 6 6.16 -10.47 11.45
C THR A 6 4.94 -11.32 11.10
N ASP A 7 3.83 -11.15 11.83
CA ASP A 7 2.63 -11.96 11.63
C ASP A 7 2.29 -12.02 10.13
N PRO A 8 2.20 -13.21 9.52
CA PRO A 8 1.92 -13.35 8.09
C PRO A 8 0.66 -12.62 7.64
N ARG A 9 -0.31 -12.43 8.53
CA ARG A 9 -1.54 -11.65 8.27
C ARG A 9 -1.23 -10.18 8.10
N ILE A 10 -0.35 -9.61 8.94
CA ILE A 10 0.08 -8.21 8.83
C ILE A 10 0.83 -8.00 7.52
N LEU A 11 1.75 -8.92 7.18
CA LEU A 11 2.49 -8.87 5.92
C LEU A 11 1.57 -8.97 4.70
N ARG A 12 0.62 -9.92 4.71
CA ARG A 12 -0.35 -10.11 3.64
C ARG A 12 -1.20 -8.88 3.43
N THR A 13 -1.76 -8.29 4.50
CA THR A 13 -2.59 -7.09 4.37
C THR A 13 -1.79 -5.89 3.88
N ARG A 14 -0.56 -5.68 4.38
CA ARG A 14 0.32 -4.62 3.87
C ARG A 14 0.64 -4.79 2.38
N LYS A 15 0.87 -6.03 1.95
CA LYS A 15 1.08 -6.35 0.53
C LYS A 15 -0.16 -6.01 -0.31
N LEU A 16 -1.35 -6.45 0.12
CA LEU A 16 -2.60 -6.12 -0.57
C LEU A 16 -2.79 -4.60 -0.73
N ILE A 17 -2.52 -3.84 0.33
CA ILE A 17 -2.62 -2.37 0.28
C ILE A 17 -1.64 -1.78 -0.75
N MET A 18 -0.39 -2.26 -0.79
CA MET A 18 0.61 -1.76 -1.74
C MET A 18 0.30 -2.15 -3.18
N ASP A 19 -0.03 -3.42 -3.43
CA ASP A 19 -0.35 -3.92 -4.76
C ASP A 19 -1.54 -3.13 -5.33
N SER A 20 -2.61 -2.95 -4.54
CA SER A 20 -3.76 -2.13 -4.95
C SER A 20 -3.41 -0.65 -5.18
N PHE A 21 -2.48 -0.08 -4.42
CA PHE A 21 -2.02 1.29 -4.64
C PHE A 21 -1.21 1.43 -5.94
N ILE A 22 -0.37 0.46 -6.27
CA ILE A 22 0.39 0.40 -7.53
C ILE A 22 -0.59 0.26 -8.71
N ASP A 23 -1.54 -0.66 -8.63
CA ASP A 23 -2.55 -0.84 -9.68
C ASP A 23 -3.39 0.42 -9.90
N LEU A 24 -3.68 1.18 -8.83
CA LEU A 24 -4.38 2.45 -8.93
C LEU A 24 -3.51 3.58 -9.51
N SER A 25 -2.21 3.57 -9.24
CA SER A 25 -1.27 4.60 -9.76
C SER A 25 -1.00 4.44 -11.26
N GLU A 26 -1.17 3.24 -11.80
CA GLU A 26 -1.17 3.00 -13.25
C GLU A 26 -2.45 3.53 -13.93
N LYS A 27 -3.56 3.64 -13.19
CA LYS A 27 -4.89 4.01 -13.71
C LYS A 27 -5.27 5.47 -13.46
N LYS A 28 -4.70 6.11 -12.44
CA LYS A 28 -5.10 7.44 -11.95
C LYS A 28 -3.89 8.25 -11.49
N GLU A 29 -3.94 9.58 -11.63
CA GLU A 29 -2.94 10.44 -11.02
C GLU A 29 -2.96 10.32 -9.49
N PHE A 30 -1.80 10.38 -8.85
CA PHE A 30 -1.66 10.22 -7.39
C PHE A 30 -2.57 11.16 -6.58
N LYS A 31 -2.78 12.40 -7.07
CA LYS A 31 -3.64 13.38 -6.41
C LYS A 31 -5.10 12.91 -6.33
N ASP A 32 -5.56 12.15 -7.33
CA ASP A 32 -6.94 11.67 -7.47
C ASP A 32 -7.19 10.33 -6.77
N ILE A 33 -6.13 9.59 -6.41
CA ILE A 33 -6.26 8.35 -5.63
C ILE A 33 -6.74 8.69 -4.22
N THR A 34 -7.84 8.08 -3.76
CA THR A 34 -8.33 8.25 -2.39
C THR A 34 -8.09 7.00 -1.55
N VAL A 35 -8.15 7.14 -0.23
CA VAL A 35 -8.17 5.98 0.68
C VAL A 35 -9.34 5.05 0.35
N LYS A 36 -10.49 5.59 -0.11
CA LYS A 36 -11.63 4.78 -0.53
C LYS A 36 -11.25 3.84 -1.68
N ASP A 37 -10.62 4.37 -2.72
CA ASP A 37 -10.19 3.60 -3.88
C ASP A 37 -9.29 2.45 -3.44
N ILE A 38 -8.26 2.76 -2.64
CA ILE A 38 -7.27 1.76 -2.17
C ILE A 38 -7.97 0.67 -1.35
N THR A 39 -8.83 1.05 -0.40
CA THR A 39 -9.55 0.06 0.42
C THR A 39 -10.52 -0.80 -0.38
N THR A 40 -11.11 -0.23 -1.44
CA THR A 40 -12.05 -0.96 -2.32
C THR A 40 -11.30 -1.97 -3.17
N GLU A 41 -10.20 -1.54 -3.81
CA GLU A 41 -9.36 -2.41 -4.65
C GLU A 41 -8.70 -3.53 -3.81
N ALA A 42 -8.23 -3.20 -2.60
CA ALA A 42 -7.62 -4.18 -1.68
C ALA A 42 -8.63 -5.09 -0.98
N MET A 43 -9.94 -4.86 -1.15
CA MET A 43 -11.02 -5.59 -0.48
C MET A 43 -10.89 -5.62 1.05
N ILE A 44 -10.52 -4.48 1.65
CA ILE A 44 -10.41 -4.32 3.11
C ILE A 44 -11.29 -3.17 3.61
N ASN A 45 -11.62 -3.19 4.89
CA ASN A 45 -12.27 -2.04 5.51
C ASN A 45 -11.26 -0.92 5.82
N ARG A 46 -11.75 0.30 6.03
CA ARG A 46 -10.92 1.48 6.35
C ARG A 46 -10.17 1.37 7.67
N ALA A 47 -10.75 0.74 8.70
CA ALA A 47 -10.07 0.58 9.99
C ALA A 47 -8.83 -0.31 9.85
N THR A 48 -8.91 -1.38 9.04
CA THR A 48 -7.78 -2.24 8.68
C THR A 48 -6.72 -1.46 7.91
N PHE A 49 -7.08 -0.59 6.97
CA PHE A 49 -6.12 0.29 6.30
C PHE A 49 -5.33 1.14 7.32
N TYR A 50 -6.04 1.85 8.19
CA TYR A 50 -5.41 2.74 9.18
C TYR A 50 -4.63 2.01 10.27
N TYR A 51 -4.90 0.73 10.50
CA TYR A 51 -4.06 -0.11 11.37
C TYR A 51 -2.67 -0.36 10.77
N HIS A 52 -2.55 -0.36 9.43
CA HIS A 52 -1.32 -0.70 8.74
C HIS A 52 -0.55 0.51 8.19
N VAL A 53 -1.26 1.60 7.86
CA VAL A 53 -0.77 2.73 7.07
C VAL A 53 -1.42 4.01 7.56
N GLN A 54 -0.66 5.10 7.66
CA GLN A 54 -1.19 6.38 8.14
C GLN A 54 -2.10 7.05 7.10
N ASP A 55 -1.64 7.15 5.85
CA ASP A 55 -2.36 7.73 4.72
C ASP A 55 -1.76 7.29 3.36
N LYS A 56 -2.25 7.83 2.24
CA LYS A 56 -1.72 7.51 0.91
C LYS A 56 -0.30 8.07 0.64
N TYR A 57 0.15 9.07 1.38
CA TYR A 57 1.49 9.64 1.24
C TYR A 57 2.54 8.72 1.87
N ASP A 58 2.19 8.02 2.95
CA ASP A 58 2.99 6.95 3.51
C ASP A 58 3.24 5.85 2.45
N LEU A 59 2.19 5.44 1.73
CA LEU A 59 2.31 4.50 0.61
C LEU A 59 3.25 5.00 -0.49
N TRP A 60 3.10 6.26 -0.89
CA TRP A 60 3.97 6.89 -1.88
C TRP A 60 5.43 6.90 -1.42
N GLY A 61 5.67 7.23 -0.15
CA GLY A 61 7.01 7.21 0.46
C GLY A 61 7.64 5.82 0.43
N PHE A 62 6.86 4.78 0.78
CA PHE A 62 7.32 3.38 0.67
C PHE A 62 7.58 2.97 -0.77
N TRP A 63 6.67 3.31 -1.70
CA TRP A 63 6.81 2.97 -3.11
C TRP A 63 8.04 3.63 -3.73
N CYS A 64 8.24 4.94 -3.52
CA CYS A 64 9.40 5.68 -4.02
C CYS A 64 10.74 5.10 -3.51
N LYS A 65 10.80 4.67 -2.24
CA LYS A 65 11.99 4.01 -1.68
C LYS A 65 12.29 2.67 -2.36
N ASN A 66 11.26 1.92 -2.74
CA ASN A 66 11.39 0.61 -3.38
C ASN A 66 11.44 0.68 -4.92
N CYS A 67 11.12 1.82 -5.52
CA CYS A 67 11.11 2.04 -6.98
C CYS A 67 12.51 1.89 -7.62
N LYS A 68 13.59 2.02 -6.86
CA LYS A 68 14.96 1.67 -7.33
C LYS A 68 15.08 0.20 -7.80
N ILE A 69 14.19 -0.68 -7.36
CA ILE A 69 14.22 -2.11 -7.71
C ILE A 69 13.48 -2.38 -9.04
N LEU A 70 12.43 -1.62 -9.36
CA LEU A 70 11.64 -1.84 -10.59
C LEU A 70 12.27 -1.23 -11.84
N ALA A 71 13.13 -0.22 -11.70
CA ALA A 71 13.87 0.38 -12.82
C ALA A 71 15.03 -0.49 -13.36
N ASN A 72 15.30 -1.67 -12.78
CA ASN A 72 16.41 -2.56 -13.17
C ASN A 72 15.95 -3.87 -13.85
N ASN A 73 14.66 -4.01 -14.21
CA ASN A 73 14.15 -5.18 -14.92
C ASN A 73 13.26 -4.82 -16.13
N LEU A 74 13.50 -3.66 -16.75
CA LEU A 74 13.03 -3.30 -18.09
C LEU A 74 14.23 -2.86 -18.93
#